data_AF-A0A1F4ADV2-F1
#
_entry.id   AF-A0A1F4ADV2-F1
#
_cell.length_a   1.000
_cell.length_b   1.000
_cell.length_c   1.000
_cell.angle_alpha   90.00
_cell.angle_beta   90.00
_cell.angle_gamma   90.00
#
_symmetry.space_group_name_H-M   'P 1'
#
loop_
_entity.id
_entity.type
_entity.pdbx_description
1 polymer ?
#
loop_
_entity_poly.entity_id
_entity_poly.type
_entity_poly.pdbx_seq_one_letter_code
_entity_poly.pdbx_strand_id
1 'polypeptide(L)'
;MTQRLRSITDAEATGAVKEIFEASNRLLGRTANLSRILAHSPYVARFFLPLVAAVRQPNAGAVSDVRLRNLAVLMTSTVNGCRY
;
A
#
# COMPACT_ATOMS: atom_id res chain seq x y z
N MET A 1 7.23 -15.94 -10.39
CA MET A 1 7.78 -15.85 -9.02
C MET A 1 6.70 -16.32 -8.05
N THR A 2 7.01 -17.22 -7.13
CA THR A 2 6.05 -17.69 -6.13
C THR A 2 6.14 -16.80 -4.90
N GLN A 3 5.00 -16.25 -4.46
CA GLN A 3 4.91 -15.44 -3.25
C GLN A 3 5.29 -16.29 -2.02
N ARG A 4 6.30 -15.86 -1.25
CA ARG A 4 6.83 -16.62 -0.10
C ARG A 4 6.11 -16.37 1.22
N LEU A 5 5.53 -15.18 1.38
CA LEU A 5 4.78 -14.79 2.56
C LEU A 5 3.28 -14.80 2.24
N ARG A 6 2.48 -15.53 3.01
CA ARG A 6 1.02 -15.55 2.79
C ARG A 6 0.41 -14.19 3.10
N SER A 7 -0.62 -13.82 2.36
CA SER A 7 -1.46 -12.66 2.69
C SER A 7 -2.38 -13.00 3.87
N ILE A 8 -2.63 -12.03 4.75
CA ILE A 8 -3.76 -12.11 5.70
C ILE A 8 -5.04 -11.79 4.93
N THR A 9 -6.03 -12.69 5.03
CA THR A 9 -7.35 -12.50 4.40
C THR A 9 -8.23 -11.55 5.22
N ASP A 10 -9.31 -11.03 4.63
CA ASP A 10 -10.25 -10.15 5.37
C ASP A 10 -10.97 -10.88 6.50
N ALA A 11 -11.21 -12.20 6.35
CA ALA A 11 -11.84 -13.02 7.38
C ALA A 11 -10.92 -13.29 8.58
N GLU A 12 -9.60 -13.36 8.36
CA GLU A 12 -8.60 -13.53 9.41
C GLU A 12 -8.22 -12.21 10.10
N ALA A 13 -8.57 -11.06 9.51
CA ALA A 13 -8.18 -9.75 10.00
C ALA A 13 -8.87 -9.42 11.33
N THR A 14 -8.08 -9.23 12.38
CA THR A 14 -8.55 -8.86 13.73
C THR A 14 -7.70 -7.73 14.31
N GLY A 15 -8.23 -7.03 15.32
CA GLY A 15 -7.56 -5.91 15.98
C GLY A 15 -7.01 -4.87 15.00
N ALA A 16 -5.75 -4.47 15.21
CA ALA A 16 -5.07 -3.46 14.39
C ALA A 16 -4.99 -3.82 12.89
N VAL A 17 -4.94 -5.11 12.52
CA VAL A 17 -4.92 -5.51 11.11
C VAL A 17 -6.22 -5.16 10.42
N LYS A 18 -7.35 -5.39 11.09
CA LYS A 18 -8.68 -5.05 10.58
C LYS A 18 -8.82 -3.54 10.38
N GLU A 19 -8.36 -2.74 11.34
CA GLU A 19 -8.35 -1.28 11.24
C GLU A 19 -7.55 -0.79 10.03
N ILE A 20 -6.36 -1.37 9.80
CA ILE A 20 -5.53 -1.04 8.64
C ILE A 20 -6.25 -1.37 7.32
N PHE A 21 -6.90 -2.53 7.23
CA PHE A 21 -7.62 -2.95 6.02
C PHE A 21 -8.83 -2.05 5.76
N GLU A 22 -9.61 -1.72 6.80
CA GLU A 22 -10.72 -0.79 6.68
C GLU A 22 -10.26 0.61 6.26
N ALA A 23 -9.17 1.12 6.83
CA ALA A 23 -8.58 2.39 6.43
C ALA A 23 -8.12 2.37 4.96
N SER A 24 -7.47 1.28 4.53
CA SER A 24 -7.04 1.12 3.13
C SER A 24 -8.25 1.08 2.19
N ASN A 25 -9.31 0.36 2.56
CA ASN A 25 -10.53 0.28 1.77
C ASN A 25 -11.24 1.64 1.66
N ARG A 26 -11.30 2.42 2.75
CA ARG A 26 -11.87 3.77 2.72
C ARG A 26 -11.04 4.74 1.87
N LEU A 27 -9.71 4.69 1.99
CA LEU A 27 -8.83 5.64 1.30
C LEU A 27 -8.60 5.30 -0.19
N LEU A 28 -8.46 4.00 -0.50
CA LEU A 28 -8.00 3.51 -1.81
C LEU A 28 -9.04 2.63 -2.52
N GLY A 29 -10.20 2.37 -1.92
CA GLY A 29 -11.24 1.48 -2.43
C GLY A 29 -10.90 -0.01 -2.32
N ARG A 30 -9.70 -0.36 -1.84
CA ARG A 30 -9.23 -1.75 -1.69
C ARG A 30 -8.05 -1.88 -0.72
N THR A 31 -7.79 -3.10 -0.30
CA THR A 31 -6.56 -3.50 0.41
C THR A 31 -5.62 -4.21 -0.56
N ALA A 32 -4.45 -3.62 -0.82
CA ALA A 32 -3.44 -4.21 -1.70
C ALA A 32 -2.75 -5.42 -1.06
N ASN A 33 -2.29 -6.41 -1.87
CA ASN A 33 -1.66 -7.61 -1.29
C ASN A 33 -0.39 -7.29 -0.50
N LEU A 34 0.37 -6.25 -0.89
CA LEU A 34 1.49 -5.77 -0.07
C LEU A 34 1.04 -5.40 1.36
N SER A 35 -0.06 -4.65 1.51
CA SER A 35 -0.61 -4.32 2.83
C SER A 35 -1.03 -5.56 3.61
N ARG A 36 -1.56 -6.58 2.92
CA ARG A 36 -1.95 -7.87 3.54
C ARG A 36 -0.75 -8.67 4.05
N ILE A 37 0.39 -8.56 3.39
CA ILE A 37 1.65 -9.17 3.83
C ILE A 37 2.27 -8.35 4.96
N LEU A 38 2.30 -7.02 4.82
CA LEU A 38 2.89 -6.13 5.83
C LEU A 38 2.13 -6.20 7.17
N ALA A 39 0.84 -6.49 7.12
CA ALA A 39 -0.03 -6.63 8.28
C ALA A 39 0.37 -7.78 9.25
N HIS A 40 1.29 -8.68 8.87
CA HIS A 40 1.96 -9.57 9.84
C HIS A 40 2.73 -8.78 10.91
N SER A 41 3.09 -7.52 10.64
CA SER A 41 3.63 -6.56 11.61
C SER A 41 2.75 -5.30 11.65
N PRO A 42 1.62 -5.32 12.38
CA PRO A 42 0.61 -4.26 12.31
C PRO A 42 1.14 -2.88 12.76
N TYR A 43 2.04 -2.84 13.74
CA TYR A 43 2.64 -1.59 14.21
C TYR A 43 3.56 -0.91 13.21
N VAL A 44 4.12 -1.68 12.26
CA VAL A 44 4.86 -1.13 11.12
C VAL A 44 3.90 -0.77 10.00
N ALA A 45 2.95 -1.67 9.70
CA ALA A 45 1.97 -1.51 8.64
C ALA A 45 1.13 -0.23 8.77
N ARG A 46 0.79 0.18 10.00
CA ARG A 46 0.00 1.41 10.25
C ARG A 46 0.65 2.69 9.70
N PHE A 47 1.97 2.71 9.52
CA PHE A 47 2.69 3.88 9.00
C PHE A 47 2.78 3.89 7.46
N PHE A 48 2.58 2.74 6.82
CA PHE A 48 2.75 2.61 5.39
C PHE A 48 1.63 3.29 4.58
N LEU A 49 0.37 3.15 5.00
CA LEU A 49 -0.75 3.79 4.30
C LEU A 49 -0.66 5.33 4.33
N PRO A 50 -0.35 5.99 5.48
CA PRO A 50 -0.06 7.42 5.51
C PRO A 50 1.09 7.84 4.60
N LEU A 51 2.18 7.07 4.53
CA LEU A 51 3.30 7.35 3.61
C LEU A 51 2.82 7.34 2.15
N VAL A 52 2.06 6.32 1.75
CA VAL A 52 1.48 6.23 0.40
C VAL A 52 0.57 7.43 0.12
N ALA A 53 -0.23 7.84 1.09
CA ALA A 53 -1.10 9.00 0.96
C ALA A 53 -0.27 10.27 0.73
N ALA A 54 0.75 10.52 1.56
CA ALA A 54 1.58 11.71 1.52
C ALA A 54 2.33 11.87 0.19
N VAL A 55 2.82 10.77 -0.40
CA VAL A 55 3.62 10.84 -1.65
C VAL A 55 2.77 10.80 -2.91
N ARG A 56 1.50 10.34 -2.85
CA ARG A 56 0.66 10.16 -4.06
C ARG A 56 -0.54 11.10 -4.14
N GLN A 57 -1.15 11.46 -3.02
CA GLN A 57 -2.42 12.18 -2.99
C GLN A 57 -2.20 13.71 -3.03
N PRO A 58 -2.82 14.43 -3.98
CA PRO A 58 -2.64 15.88 -4.14
C PRO A 58 -2.89 16.71 -2.87
N ASN A 59 -3.80 16.25 -2.00
CA ASN A 59 -4.23 16.99 -0.80
C ASN A 59 -3.69 16.42 0.51
N ALA A 60 -2.76 15.44 0.45
CA ALA A 60 -2.17 14.83 1.65
C ALA A 60 -0.65 15.03 1.77
N GLY A 61 -0.03 15.74 0.81
CA GLY A 61 1.39 16.08 0.84
C GLY A 61 2.06 16.17 -0.54
N ALA A 62 1.45 15.58 -1.58
CA ALA A 62 2.09 15.46 -2.88
C ALA A 62 1.90 16.73 -3.73
N VAL A 63 2.98 17.49 -3.96
CA VAL A 63 2.94 18.79 -4.69
C VAL A 63 3.18 18.70 -6.20
N SER A 64 3.68 17.57 -6.68
CA SER A 64 3.97 17.36 -8.12
C SER A 64 2.68 17.14 -8.95
N ASP A 65 2.81 17.07 -10.28
CA ASP A 65 1.70 16.65 -11.12
C ASP A 65 1.38 15.15 -10.92
N VAL A 66 0.09 14.79 -11.00
CA VAL A 66 -0.40 13.42 -10.78
C VAL A 66 0.15 12.46 -11.85
N ARG A 67 0.18 12.88 -13.12
CA ARG A 67 0.72 12.04 -14.21
C ARG A 67 2.20 11.83 -14.03
N LEU A 68 2.95 12.89 -13.70
CA LEU A 68 4.39 12.80 -13.46
C LEU A 68 4.72 11.81 -12.33
N ARG A 69 4.00 11.84 -11.20
CA ARG A 69 4.20 10.86 -10.12
C ARG A 69 3.95 9.42 -10.56
N ASN A 70 2.88 9.19 -11.31
CA ASN A 70 2.57 7.85 -11.79
C ASN A 70 3.64 7.35 -12.78
N LEU A 71 4.15 8.22 -13.66
CA LEU A 71 5.28 7.89 -14.54
C LEU A 71 6.55 7.58 -13.75
N ALA A 72 6.86 8.36 -12.70
CA ALA A 72 8.01 8.09 -11.84
C ALA A 72 7.92 6.70 -11.17
N VAL A 73 6.73 6.30 -10.69
CA VAL A 73 6.49 4.96 -10.14
C VAL A 73 6.70 3.87 -11.19
N LEU A 74 6.15 4.05 -12.40
CA LEU A 74 6.27 3.08 -13.48
C LEU A 74 7.71 2.91 -13.96
N MET A 75 8.42 4.02 -14.19
CA MET A 75 9.83 4.00 -14.60
C MET A 75 10.73 3.37 -13.55
N THR A 76 10.53 3.74 -12.27
CA THR A 76 11.28 3.14 -11.16
C THR A 76 11.03 1.63 -11.08
N SER A 77 9.78 1.20 -11.24
CA SER A 77 9.42 -0.23 -11.23
C SER A 77 10.04 -0.97 -12.43
N THR A 78 10.05 -0.33 -13.60
CA THR A 78 10.59 -0.90 -14.84
C THR A 78 12.10 -1.10 -14.77
N VAL A 79 12.84 -0.07 -14.35
CA VAL A 79 14.31 -0.12 -14.17
C VAL A 79 14.71 -1.16 -13.12
N ASN A 80 13.90 -1.33 -12.07
CA ASN A 80 14.15 -2.35 -11.04
C ASN A 80 13.61 -3.74 -11.39
N GLY A 81 13.00 -3.93 -12.58
CA GLY A 81 12.42 -5.22 -12.98
C GLY A 81 11.29 -5.70 -12.06
N CYS A 82 10.58 -4.79 -11.40
CA CYS A 82 9.47 -5.10 -10.51
C CYS A 82 8.24 -5.53 -11.33
N ARG A 83 7.90 -6.82 -11.26
CA ARG A 83 6.80 -7.47 -12.01
C ARG A 83 5.67 -7.94 -11.09
N TYR A 84 5.43 -7.19 -10.02
CA TYR A 84 4.37 -7.45 -9.04
C TYR A 84 2.98 -7.17 -9.63
#